data_AF-A0A7R9F169-F1
#
_entry.id   AF-A0A7R9F169-F1
#
_cell.length_a   1.000
_cell.length_b   1.000
_cell.length_c   1.000
_cell.angle_alpha   90.00
_cell.angle_beta   90.00
_cell.angle_gamma   90.00
#
_symmetry.space_group_name_H-M   'P 1'
#
loop_
_entity.id
_entity.type
_entity.pdbx_description
1 polymer ?
#
loop_
_entity_poly.entity_id
_entity_poly.type
_entity_poly.pdbx_seq_one_letter_code
_entity_poly.pdbx_strand_id
1 'polypeptide(L)'
;MTIDGCVGPNGQSVPAQVKDTGNQTFQTEFTPRLVGEHRISVMYRKVAVSGSPFICKVYDVRAIRVTNVAQGVVAKPITFIVETSQAGPGNLEVTVNGGRVPTSAQAQGPHTYAISFTPRESCTHTVDLRFNGEDVPALRQEQVTSLSRPCCVSAGSPFSCQVAEAARVVLSGDALEKVSVNRAAMFSVEADPTLGHPQVQVLSPSRSPLLVDVAVQASDRYSVLFTPVDVGEEQQLQQFLMAMPVIVVM
;
A
#
# COMPACT_ATOMS: atom_id res chain seq x y z
N MET A 1 19.17 -1.47 47.10
CA MET A 1 19.49 -1.91 45.72
C MET A 1 19.81 -0.65 44.93
N THR A 2 20.81 -0.67 44.07
CA THR A 2 21.21 0.50 43.28
C THR A 2 21.30 0.11 41.81
N ILE A 3 20.77 0.96 40.94
CA ILE A 3 20.98 0.81 39.51
C ILE A 3 22.19 1.63 39.14
N ASP A 4 23.20 0.95 38.62
CA ASP A 4 24.49 1.55 38.26
C ASP A 4 24.39 2.26 36.90
N GLY A 5 23.47 1.80 36.05
CA GLY A 5 23.11 2.50 34.82
C GLY A 5 22.15 1.72 33.93
N CYS A 6 21.36 2.46 33.16
CA CYS A 6 20.72 1.95 31.95
C CYS A 6 21.56 2.46 30.76
N VAL A 7 22.01 1.57 29.88
CA VAL A 7 22.82 1.94 28.71
C VAL A 7 21.99 1.68 27.45
N GLY A 8 21.80 2.72 26.65
CA GLY A 8 21.09 2.65 25.38
C GLY A 8 21.91 2.00 24.27
N PRO A 9 21.29 1.77 23.10
CA PRO A 9 21.88 1.05 21.97
C PRO A 9 23.11 1.75 21.38
N ASN A 10 23.24 3.07 21.56
CA ASN A 10 24.40 3.86 21.15
C ASN A 10 25.49 3.98 22.25
N GLY A 11 25.36 3.26 23.36
CA GLY A 11 26.27 3.33 24.50
C GLY A 11 26.05 4.51 25.44
N GLN A 12 25.03 5.35 25.21
CA GLN A 12 24.72 6.46 26.11
C GLN A 12 23.96 6.00 27.35
N SER A 13 24.27 6.61 28.49
CA SER A 13 23.53 6.36 29.74
C SER A 13 22.14 7.00 29.67
N VAL A 14 21.11 6.21 29.93
CA VAL A 14 19.71 6.64 30.07
C VAL A 14 19.44 6.88 31.55
N PRO A 15 19.01 8.10 31.92
CA PRO A 15 18.64 8.40 33.31
C PRO A 15 17.55 7.44 33.81
N ALA A 16 17.84 6.78 34.92
CA ALA A 16 16.90 5.91 35.61
C ALA A 16 16.65 6.44 37.02
N GLN A 17 15.38 6.50 37.42
CA GLN A 17 14.96 6.85 38.77
C GLN A 17 14.67 5.57 39.53
N VAL A 18 15.24 5.43 40.73
CA VAL A 18 14.97 4.30 41.62
C VAL A 18 14.18 4.80 42.81
N LYS A 19 13.00 4.22 43.01
CA LYS A 19 12.12 4.52 44.12
C LYS A 19 12.05 3.31 45.06
N ASP A 20 12.34 3.54 46.33
CA ASP A 20 12.09 2.53 47.37
C ASP A 20 10.58 2.50 47.66
N THR A 21 9.97 1.35 47.41
CA THR A 21 8.53 1.13 47.64
C THR A 21 8.24 0.48 49.00
N GLY A 22 9.26 0.27 49.83
CA GLY A 22 9.16 -0.45 51.10
C GLY A 22 9.21 -1.97 50.90
N ASN A 23 9.24 -2.73 52.01
CA ASN A 23 9.26 -4.20 52.02
C ASN A 23 10.37 -4.82 51.14
N GLN A 24 11.57 -4.22 51.12
CA GLN A 24 12.71 -4.67 50.30
C GLN A 24 12.44 -4.67 48.78
N THR A 25 11.40 -3.97 48.33
CA THR A 25 11.04 -3.85 46.91
C THR A 25 11.46 -2.48 46.39
N PHE A 26 12.17 -2.47 45.27
CA PHE A 26 12.64 -1.26 44.60
C PHE A 26 11.99 -1.18 43.22
N GLN A 27 11.35 -0.05 42.93
CA GLN A 27 10.80 0.25 41.61
C GLN A 27 11.78 1.11 40.83
N THR A 28 11.97 0.80 39.55
CA THR A 28 12.81 1.61 38.67
C THR A 28 12.00 2.10 37.49
N GLU A 29 12.16 3.39 37.19
CA GLU A 29 11.55 4.05 36.04
C GLU A 29 12.63 4.67 35.17
N PHE A 30 12.57 4.41 33.86
CA PHE A 30 13.42 5.06 32.87
C PHE A 30 12.58 5.36 31.63
N THR A 31 12.90 6.44 30.93
CA THR A 31 12.21 6.83 29.69
C THR A 31 13.21 6.73 28.54
N PRO A 32 13.20 5.62 27.78
CA PRO A 32 14.11 5.46 26.66
C PRO A 32 13.76 6.47 25.56
N ARG A 33 14.78 7.06 24.95
CA ARG A 33 14.63 8.05 23.86
C ARG A 33 14.99 7.49 22.49
N LEU A 34 15.65 6.34 22.46
CA LEU A 34 16.10 5.67 21.26
C LEU A 34 15.43 4.31 21.19
N VAL A 35 15.13 3.86 19.99
CA VAL A 35 14.67 2.48 19.75
C VAL A 35 15.87 1.53 19.75
N GLY A 36 15.66 0.28 20.15
CA GLY A 36 16.68 -0.77 20.16
C GLY A 36 16.93 -1.40 21.53
N GLU A 37 18.02 -2.17 21.61
CA GLU A 37 18.39 -2.92 22.81
C GLU A 37 19.01 -2.01 23.88
N HIS A 38 18.38 -1.94 25.04
CA HIS A 38 18.87 -1.27 26.23
C HIS A 38 19.34 -2.31 27.26
N ARG A 39 20.47 -2.03 27.90
CA ARG A 39 21.05 -2.88 28.96
C ARG A 39 20.88 -2.22 30.30
N ILE A 40 20.22 -2.91 31.22
CA ILE A 40 19.91 -2.40 32.56
C ILE A 40 20.77 -3.17 33.56
N SER A 41 21.75 -2.47 34.15
CA SER A 41 22.66 -3.04 35.13
C SER A 41 22.17 -2.77 36.54
N VAL A 42 21.87 -3.83 37.27
CA VAL A 42 21.28 -3.76 38.61
C VAL A 42 22.20 -4.43 39.62
N MET A 43 22.55 -3.70 40.68
CA MET A 43 23.44 -4.19 41.72
C MET A 43 22.81 -4.05 43.11
N TYR A 44 23.17 -4.96 44.00
CA TYR A 44 22.85 -4.92 45.41
C TYR A 44 24.14 -5.02 46.22
N ARG A 45 24.42 -4.02 47.07
CA ARG A 45 25.66 -3.94 47.87
C ARG A 45 26.94 -4.11 47.01
N LYS A 46 26.99 -3.48 45.84
CA LYS A 46 28.09 -3.57 44.85
C LYS A 46 28.28 -4.97 44.22
N VAL A 47 27.28 -5.84 44.33
CA VAL A 47 27.26 -7.16 43.68
C VAL A 47 26.12 -7.17 42.67
N ALA A 48 26.38 -7.60 41.42
CA ALA A 48 25.34 -7.74 40.42
C ALA A 48 24.26 -8.73 40.91
N VAL A 49 23.00 -8.36 40.75
CA VAL A 49 21.90 -9.29 41.05
C VAL A 49 21.84 -10.37 39.99
N SER A 50 21.25 -11.52 40.32
CA SER A 50 21.04 -12.60 39.35
C SER A 50 20.24 -12.08 38.14
N GLY A 51 20.72 -12.38 36.93
CA GLY A 51 20.11 -11.92 35.68
C GLY A 51 20.53 -10.52 35.21
N SER A 52 21.33 -9.78 35.99
CA SER A 52 21.94 -8.53 35.51
C SER A 52 23.11 -8.81 34.56
N PRO A 53 23.23 -8.11 33.42
CA PRO A 53 22.34 -7.05 32.95
C PRO A 53 21.06 -7.58 32.29
N PHE A 54 19.94 -6.90 32.56
CA PHE A 54 18.67 -7.19 31.90
C PHE A 54 18.62 -6.51 30.52
N ILE A 55 18.08 -7.20 29.54
CA ILE A 55 17.94 -6.69 28.17
C ILE A 55 16.50 -6.23 27.95
N CYS A 56 16.33 -4.96 27.59
CA CYS A 56 15.03 -4.36 27.24
C CYS A 56 15.04 -3.95 25.76
N LYS A 57 14.09 -4.45 24.96
CA LYS A 57 13.93 -4.09 23.56
C LYS A 57 12.90 -2.98 23.45
N VAL A 58 13.34 -1.77 23.12
CA VAL A 58 12.49 -0.59 22.97
C VAL A 58 12.11 -0.41 21.50
N TYR A 59 10.84 -0.12 21.25
CA TYR A 59 10.30 0.14 19.91
C TYR A 59 9.43 1.41 19.89
N ASP A 60 9.19 1.96 18.70
CA ASP A 60 8.33 3.13 18.46
C ASP A 60 7.41 2.90 17.26
N VAL A 61 6.12 2.70 17.51
CA VAL A 61 5.10 2.51 16.47
C VAL A 61 4.87 3.76 15.63
N ARG A 62 5.16 4.95 16.17
CA ARG A 62 4.98 6.24 15.48
C ARG A 62 6.05 6.46 14.41
N ALA A 63 7.15 5.72 14.48
CA ALA A 63 8.22 5.79 13.51
C ALA A 63 7.95 4.93 12.25
N ILE A 64 6.87 4.14 12.24
CA ILE A 64 6.44 3.35 11.08
C ILE A 64 5.76 4.26 10.06
N ARG A 65 6.14 4.11 8.80
CA ARG A 65 5.59 4.89 7.69
C ARG A 65 4.95 3.98 6.67
N VAL A 66 3.72 4.30 6.30
CA VAL A 66 3.01 3.62 5.21
C VAL A 66 2.97 4.58 4.02
N THR A 67 3.31 4.11 2.84
CA THR A 67 3.28 4.90 1.59
C THR A 67 2.65 4.11 0.46
N ASN A 68 2.24 4.81 -0.60
CA ASN A 68 1.59 4.21 -1.77
C ASN A 68 0.25 3.52 -1.45
N VAL A 69 -0.55 4.13 -0.58
CA VAL A 69 -1.94 3.69 -0.32
C VAL A 69 -2.79 4.12 -1.51
N ALA A 70 -2.78 3.31 -2.56
CA ALA A 70 -3.49 3.56 -3.80
C ALA A 70 -4.91 2.99 -3.75
N GLN A 71 -5.82 3.60 -4.51
CA GLN A 71 -7.04 2.94 -4.94
C GLN A 71 -6.68 1.77 -5.87
N GLY A 72 -7.58 0.80 -6.01
CA GLY A 72 -7.31 -0.33 -6.86
C GLY A 72 -8.51 -0.85 -7.63
N VAL A 73 -8.22 -1.86 -8.42
CA VAL A 73 -9.18 -2.49 -9.32
C VAL A 73 -9.32 -3.94 -8.92
N VAL A 74 -10.55 -4.47 -8.97
CA VAL A 74 -10.82 -5.89 -8.74
C VAL A 74 -9.90 -6.75 -9.61
N ALA A 75 -9.40 -7.85 -9.04
CA ALA A 75 -8.46 -8.80 -9.65
C ALA A 75 -7.06 -8.24 -9.99
N LYS A 76 -6.77 -6.96 -9.74
CA LYS A 76 -5.41 -6.42 -9.82
C LYS A 76 -4.76 -6.33 -8.43
N PRO A 77 -3.47 -6.69 -8.27
CA PRO A 77 -2.80 -6.56 -6.98
C PRO A 77 -2.63 -5.09 -6.61
N ILE A 78 -3.05 -4.74 -5.40
CA ILE A 78 -2.82 -3.43 -4.78
C ILE A 78 -1.61 -3.58 -3.88
N THR A 79 -0.61 -2.70 -4.03
CA THR A 79 0.64 -2.76 -3.24
C THR A 79 0.89 -1.45 -2.53
N PHE A 80 1.09 -1.53 -1.21
CA PHE A 80 1.58 -0.41 -0.39
C PHE A 80 2.90 -0.77 0.27
N ILE A 81 3.67 0.24 0.63
CA ILE A 81 5.01 0.08 1.20
C ILE A 81 4.99 0.48 2.67
N VAL A 82 5.51 -0.39 3.53
CA VAL A 82 5.68 -0.18 4.96
C VAL A 82 7.15 -0.08 5.29
N GLU A 83 7.56 1.04 5.87
CA GLU A 83 8.92 1.28 6.34
C GLU A 83 8.95 1.28 7.87
N THR A 84 9.78 0.41 8.45
CA THR A 84 9.94 0.20 9.89
C THR A 84 11.38 0.50 10.35
N SER A 85 12.17 1.21 9.55
CA SER A 85 13.61 1.45 9.77
C SER A 85 13.90 2.13 11.12
N GLN A 86 13.00 2.99 11.58
CA GLN A 86 13.11 3.71 12.86
C GLN A 86 12.18 3.16 13.94
N ALA A 87 11.43 2.10 13.66
CA ALA A 87 10.49 1.51 14.63
C ALA A 87 11.19 0.66 15.70
N GLY A 88 12.40 0.17 15.40
CA GLY A 88 13.10 -0.76 16.27
C GLY A 88 12.66 -2.21 16.08
N PRO A 89 13.10 -3.11 16.98
CA PRO A 89 12.79 -4.53 16.89
C PRO A 89 11.30 -4.81 17.18
N GLY A 90 10.67 -5.61 16.33
CA GLY A 90 9.30 -6.04 16.56
C GLY A 90 8.72 -6.87 15.42
N ASN A 91 7.49 -7.31 15.63
CA ASN A 91 6.69 -8.01 14.63
C ASN A 91 5.69 -7.04 14.00
N LEU A 92 5.66 -7.00 12.67
CA LEU A 92 4.68 -6.26 11.89
C LEU A 92 3.57 -7.21 11.44
N GLU A 93 2.33 -6.86 11.75
CA GLU A 93 1.14 -7.61 11.38
C GLU A 93 0.25 -6.73 10.51
N VAL A 94 -0.21 -7.30 9.40
CA VAL A 94 -1.08 -6.61 8.45
C VAL A 94 -2.25 -7.51 8.12
N THR A 95 -3.46 -6.98 8.27
CA THR A 95 -4.69 -7.70 7.93
C THR A 95 -5.59 -6.84 7.07
N VAL A 96 -6.20 -7.44 6.05
CA VAL A 96 -7.17 -6.76 5.18
C VAL A 96 -8.55 -7.34 5.44
N ASN A 97 -9.51 -6.46 5.76
CA ASN A 97 -10.88 -6.81 6.17
C ASN A 97 -10.91 -7.84 7.31
N GLY A 98 -10.06 -7.64 8.32
CA GLY A 98 -9.91 -8.60 9.44
C GLY A 98 -9.39 -9.97 9.01
N GLY A 99 -8.59 -10.04 7.94
CA GLY A 99 -7.96 -11.28 7.44
C GLY A 99 -8.81 -12.05 6.42
N ARG A 100 -9.95 -11.50 5.97
CA ARG A 100 -10.77 -12.12 4.91
C ARG A 100 -10.08 -12.11 3.55
N VAL A 101 -9.21 -11.12 3.32
CA VAL A 101 -8.46 -11.00 2.07
C VAL A 101 -7.01 -11.38 2.34
N PRO A 102 -6.45 -12.38 1.62
CA PRO A 102 -5.08 -12.80 1.82
C PRO A 102 -4.11 -11.71 1.38
N THR A 103 -3.08 -11.49 2.19
CA THR A 103 -2.00 -10.54 1.94
C THR A 103 -0.70 -11.28 1.65
N SER A 104 0.12 -10.73 0.76
CA SER A 104 1.49 -11.15 0.51
C SER A 104 2.44 -10.06 0.98
N ALA A 105 3.54 -10.45 1.62
CA ALA A 105 4.57 -9.53 2.07
C ALA A 105 5.89 -9.87 1.38
N GLN A 106 6.50 -8.87 0.75
CA GLN A 106 7.78 -8.99 0.09
C GLN A 106 8.76 -7.96 0.66
N ALA A 107 9.90 -8.41 1.16
CA ALA A 107 10.97 -7.51 1.59
C ALA A 107 11.55 -6.78 0.37
N GLN A 108 11.56 -5.44 0.42
CA GLN A 108 12.16 -4.57 -0.62
C GLN A 108 13.53 -4.06 -0.19
N GLY A 109 13.85 -4.15 1.10
CA GLY A 109 15.11 -3.69 1.67
C GLY A 109 15.16 -3.92 3.17
N PRO A 110 16.23 -3.46 3.84
CA PRO A 110 16.33 -3.53 5.29
C PRO A 110 15.22 -2.68 5.91
N HIS A 111 14.30 -3.33 6.64
CA HIS A 111 13.17 -2.69 7.29
C HIS A 111 12.15 -2.02 6.35
N THR A 112 12.09 -2.45 5.08
CA THR A 112 11.09 -1.99 4.11
C THR A 112 10.37 -3.19 3.49
N TYR A 113 9.04 -3.18 3.56
CA TYR A 113 8.18 -4.27 3.11
C TYR A 113 7.13 -3.76 2.13
N ALA A 114 7.05 -4.40 0.97
CA ALA A 114 5.93 -4.26 0.05
C ALA A 114 4.85 -5.25 0.43
N ILE A 115 3.70 -4.74 0.87
CA ILE A 115 2.54 -5.55 1.20
C ILE A 115 1.55 -5.44 0.06
N SER A 116 1.12 -6.57 -0.47
CA SER A 116 0.15 -6.63 -1.56
C SER A 116 -1.03 -7.52 -1.24
N PHE A 117 -2.19 -7.17 -1.79
CA PHE A 117 -3.37 -8.02 -1.78
C PHE A 117 -4.13 -7.87 -3.09
N THR A 118 -4.84 -8.92 -3.48
CA THR A 118 -5.68 -8.90 -4.68
C THR A 118 -7.15 -8.92 -4.27
N PRO A 119 -7.87 -7.79 -4.38
CA PRO A 119 -9.27 -7.73 -4.03
C PRO A 119 -10.12 -8.52 -5.02
N ARG A 120 -11.15 -9.18 -4.50
CA ARG A 120 -12.10 -9.98 -5.30
C ARG A 120 -13.44 -9.27 -5.54
N GLU A 121 -13.73 -8.26 -4.73
CA GLU A 121 -14.99 -7.53 -4.74
C GLU A 121 -14.70 -6.03 -4.87
N SER A 122 -15.57 -5.30 -5.57
CA SER A 122 -15.52 -3.84 -5.69
C SER A 122 -16.13 -3.20 -4.45
N CYS A 123 -15.35 -3.13 -3.37
CA CYS A 123 -15.77 -2.49 -2.12
C CYS A 123 -14.61 -1.75 -1.46
N THR A 124 -14.93 -0.95 -0.44
CA THR A 124 -13.90 -0.34 0.40
C THR A 124 -13.28 -1.40 1.30
N HIS A 125 -12.00 -1.67 1.09
CA HIS A 125 -11.22 -2.60 1.90
C HIS A 125 -10.57 -1.84 3.05
N THR A 126 -10.66 -2.35 4.26
CA THR A 126 -10.00 -1.81 5.46
C THR A 126 -8.71 -2.57 5.70
N VAL A 127 -7.61 -1.86 5.84
CA VAL A 127 -6.30 -2.42 6.14
C VAL A 127 -5.93 -2.01 7.56
N ASP A 128 -5.76 -3.02 8.41
CA ASP A 128 -5.27 -2.87 9.77
C ASP A 128 -3.77 -3.21 9.80
N LEU A 129 -3.01 -2.36 10.46
CA LEU A 129 -1.56 -2.49 10.59
C LEU A 129 -1.16 -2.34 12.05
N ARG A 130 -0.55 -3.40 12.58
CA ARG A 130 -0.13 -3.50 13.98
C ARG A 130 1.35 -3.79 14.09
N PHE A 131 1.98 -3.24 15.10
CA PHE A 131 3.37 -3.50 15.43
C PHE A 131 3.50 -3.87 16.90
N ASN A 132 4.02 -5.06 17.19
CA ASN A 132 4.08 -5.62 18.55
C ASN A 132 2.72 -5.64 19.28
N GLY A 133 1.62 -5.77 18.54
CA GLY A 133 0.25 -5.78 19.07
C GLY A 133 -0.39 -4.38 19.25
N GLU A 134 0.34 -3.30 18.94
CA GLU A 134 -0.18 -1.93 18.98
C GLU A 134 -0.53 -1.43 17.57
N ASP A 135 -1.63 -0.70 17.43
CA ASP A 135 -2.03 -0.11 16.15
C ASP A 135 -1.10 1.05 15.77
N VAL A 136 -0.67 1.09 14.50
CA VAL A 136 0.22 2.16 14.02
C VAL A 136 -0.57 3.46 13.85
N PRO A 137 -0.21 4.55 14.54
CA PRO A 137 -0.97 5.79 14.48
C PRO A 137 -0.74 6.53 13.16
N ALA A 138 -1.74 7.32 12.73
CA ALA A 138 -1.56 8.25 11.63
C ALA A 138 -0.60 9.38 12.04
N LEU A 139 0.41 9.66 11.21
CA LEU A 139 1.24 10.84 11.41
C LEU A 139 0.45 12.10 11.01
N ARG A 140 0.30 13.06 11.92
CA ARG A 140 -0.27 14.36 11.58
C ARG A 140 0.68 15.11 10.65
N GLN A 141 0.12 15.68 9.60
CA GLN A 141 0.78 16.29 8.44
C GLN A 141 1.65 17.53 8.75
N GLU A 142 1.79 17.94 10.03
CA GLU A 142 2.40 19.20 10.46
C GLU A 142 3.93 19.31 10.29
N GLN A 143 4.63 18.30 9.73
CA GLN A 143 6.08 18.38 9.50
C GLN A 143 6.56 18.14 8.06
N VAL A 144 5.67 18.07 7.06
CA VAL A 144 6.07 17.93 5.64
C VAL A 144 5.99 19.28 4.92
N THR A 145 6.83 20.23 5.30
CA THR A 145 6.97 21.54 4.62
C THR A 145 8.27 21.65 3.83
N SER A 146 8.54 20.77 2.87
CA SER A 146 9.56 21.08 1.83
C SER A 146 9.72 20.10 0.64
N LEU A 147 9.05 18.95 0.55
CA LEU A 147 9.25 18.06 -0.61
C LEU A 147 7.96 17.76 -1.37
N SER A 148 7.92 18.36 -2.56
CA SER A 148 6.93 18.30 -3.63
C SER A 148 6.65 16.89 -4.17
N ARG A 149 5.96 16.03 -3.41
CA ARG A 149 5.31 14.83 -3.97
C ARG A 149 3.96 14.56 -3.27
N PRO A 150 2.81 14.64 -3.98
CA PRO A 150 1.49 14.52 -3.38
C PRO A 150 1.06 13.07 -3.03
N CYS A 151 1.98 12.16 -2.65
CA CYS A 151 1.64 10.75 -2.39
C CYS A 151 2.19 10.18 -1.05
N CYS A 152 2.88 11.00 -0.25
CA CYS A 152 3.34 10.58 1.09
C CYS A 152 2.27 10.84 2.15
N VAL A 153 1.11 10.18 2.02
CA VAL A 153 0.17 10.09 3.14
C VAL A 153 0.66 8.93 4.01
N SER A 154 1.24 9.24 5.17
CA SER A 154 1.49 8.22 6.20
C SER A 154 0.15 7.81 6.78
N ALA A 155 -0.50 6.86 6.10
CA ALA A 155 -1.77 6.32 6.55
C ALA A 155 -1.58 5.62 7.90
N GLY A 156 -2.37 6.00 8.89
CA GLY A 156 -2.46 5.27 10.15
C GLY A 156 -3.32 4.03 9.99
N SER A 157 -3.20 3.11 10.94
CA SER A 157 -4.11 1.98 11.11
C SER A 157 -5.36 2.42 11.87
N PRO A 158 -6.56 1.99 11.45
CA PRO A 158 -6.84 1.39 10.15
C PRO A 158 -6.88 2.44 9.03
N PHE A 159 -6.53 2.04 7.79
CA PHE A 159 -6.76 2.85 6.60
C PHE A 159 -7.62 2.13 5.57
N SER A 160 -8.27 2.91 4.70
CA SER A 160 -9.20 2.39 3.71
C SER A 160 -8.64 2.48 2.29
N CYS A 161 -8.74 1.38 1.55
CA CYS A 161 -8.45 1.31 0.13
C CYS A 161 -9.77 1.14 -0.64
N GLN A 162 -10.10 2.10 -1.50
CA GLN A 162 -11.25 1.97 -2.38
C GLN A 162 -10.89 1.06 -3.55
N VAL A 163 -11.71 0.03 -3.76
CA VAL A 163 -11.58 -0.89 -4.88
C VAL A 163 -12.82 -0.79 -5.75
N ALA A 164 -12.61 -0.51 -7.03
CA ALA A 164 -13.66 -0.45 -8.03
C ALA A 164 -13.51 -1.59 -9.06
N GLU A 165 -14.56 -1.85 -9.82
CA GLU A 165 -14.52 -2.84 -10.90
C GLU A 165 -13.65 -2.33 -12.06
N ALA A 166 -13.06 -3.24 -12.82
CA ALA A 166 -12.30 -2.84 -14.00
C ALA A 166 -13.23 -2.21 -15.03
N ALA A 167 -12.76 -1.19 -15.75
CA ALA A 167 -13.47 -0.67 -16.91
C ALA A 167 -13.75 -1.83 -17.88
N ARG A 168 -15.01 -2.00 -18.23
CA ARG A 168 -15.48 -3.03 -19.17
C ARG A 168 -15.85 -2.36 -20.48
N VAL A 169 -15.29 -2.88 -21.57
CA VAL A 169 -15.73 -2.49 -22.91
C VAL A 169 -17.12 -3.07 -23.14
N VAL A 170 -18.09 -2.21 -23.41
CA VAL A 170 -19.45 -2.59 -23.79
C VAL A 170 -19.65 -2.28 -25.26
N LEU A 171 -19.61 -3.33 -26.06
CA LEU A 171 -19.92 -3.24 -27.48
C LEU A 171 -21.40 -2.90 -27.63
N SER A 172 -21.69 -1.67 -28.07
CA SER A 172 -23.06 -1.21 -28.33
C SER A 172 -23.32 -1.25 -29.83
N GLY A 173 -24.04 -2.27 -30.30
CA GLY A 173 -24.55 -2.40 -31.67
C GLY A 173 -23.66 -3.19 -32.65
N ASP A 174 -24.19 -3.42 -33.86
CA ASP A 174 -23.56 -4.17 -34.97
C ASP A 174 -22.23 -3.57 -35.48
N ALA A 175 -21.89 -2.35 -35.02
CA ALA A 175 -20.82 -1.53 -35.57
C ALA A 175 -19.41 -2.10 -35.35
N LEU A 176 -19.16 -2.91 -34.31
CA LEU A 176 -17.84 -3.56 -34.14
C LEU A 176 -17.74 -4.97 -34.72
N GLU A 177 -18.86 -5.58 -35.13
CA GLU A 177 -18.77 -6.84 -35.85
C GLU A 177 -18.14 -6.63 -37.23
N LYS A 178 -18.48 -5.53 -37.89
CA LYS A 178 -17.98 -5.15 -39.22
C LYS A 178 -17.83 -3.64 -39.34
N VAL A 179 -16.59 -3.15 -39.32
CA VAL A 179 -16.27 -1.75 -39.57
C VAL A 179 -15.73 -1.59 -40.99
N SER A 180 -16.11 -0.51 -41.67
CA SER A 180 -15.51 -0.14 -42.95
C SER A 180 -14.26 0.71 -42.73
N VAL A 181 -13.18 0.40 -43.45
CA VAL A 181 -11.96 1.21 -43.45
C VAL A 181 -12.28 2.64 -43.88
N ASN A 182 -11.62 3.60 -43.24
CA ASN A 182 -11.83 5.04 -43.39
C ASN A 182 -13.24 5.53 -43.02
N ARG A 183 -14.03 4.72 -42.28
CA ARG A 183 -15.27 5.19 -41.64
C ARG A 183 -15.15 5.16 -40.14
N ALA A 184 -15.64 6.21 -39.51
CA ALA A 184 -15.67 6.30 -38.06
C ALA A 184 -16.56 5.19 -37.49
N ALA A 185 -16.01 4.43 -36.54
CA ALA A 185 -16.71 3.45 -35.73
C ALA A 185 -16.65 3.82 -34.26
N MET A 186 -17.63 3.33 -33.51
CA MET A 186 -17.78 3.70 -32.11
C MET A 186 -18.11 2.47 -31.26
N PHE A 187 -17.49 2.39 -30.08
CA PHE A 187 -17.92 1.51 -28.99
C PHE A 187 -18.18 2.32 -27.71
N SER A 188 -18.81 1.68 -26.73
CA SER A 188 -18.94 2.24 -25.38
C SER A 188 -18.00 1.53 -24.41
N VAL A 189 -17.51 2.26 -23.42
CA VAL A 189 -16.75 1.73 -22.29
C VAL A 189 -17.50 2.12 -21.03
N GLU A 190 -17.83 1.12 -20.21
CA GLU A 190 -18.35 1.34 -18.87
C GLU A 190 -17.18 1.33 -17.88
N ALA A 191 -17.04 2.38 -17.09
CA ALA A 191 -15.94 2.54 -16.14
C ALA A 191 -16.43 3.24 -14.86
N ASP A 192 -15.92 2.80 -13.71
CA ASP A 192 -16.28 3.41 -12.43
C ASP A 192 -15.75 4.86 -12.35
N PRO A 193 -16.62 5.86 -12.13
CA PRO A 193 -16.22 7.28 -12.08
C PRO A 193 -15.21 7.60 -10.98
N THR A 194 -15.11 6.77 -9.93
CA THR A 194 -14.19 6.99 -8.82
C THR A 194 -12.72 6.76 -9.18
N LEU A 195 -12.44 6.07 -10.28
CA LEU A 195 -11.10 5.77 -10.78
C LEU A 195 -10.57 6.78 -11.81
N GLY A 196 -11.35 7.79 -12.18
CA GLY A 196 -10.98 8.79 -13.17
C GLY A 196 -11.39 8.44 -14.61
N HIS A 197 -10.82 9.16 -15.59
CA HIS A 197 -11.16 8.96 -17.00
C HIS A 197 -10.38 7.78 -17.60
N PRO A 198 -11.04 6.82 -18.28
CA PRO A 198 -10.38 5.67 -18.87
C PRO A 198 -9.47 6.09 -20.02
N GLN A 199 -8.25 5.56 -20.07
CA GLN A 199 -7.39 5.65 -21.24
C GLN A 199 -7.67 4.48 -22.17
N VAL A 200 -8.08 4.78 -23.39
CA VAL A 200 -8.42 3.76 -24.39
C VAL A 200 -7.41 3.82 -25.53
N GLN A 201 -6.86 2.67 -25.89
CA GLN A 201 -6.00 2.52 -27.06
C GLN A 201 -6.58 1.43 -27.96
N VAL A 202 -6.79 1.79 -29.22
CA VAL A 202 -7.20 0.87 -30.28
C VAL A 202 -6.00 0.65 -31.18
N LEU A 203 -5.62 -0.61 -31.41
CA LEU A 203 -4.55 -0.97 -32.32
C LEU A 203 -5.14 -1.51 -33.63
N SER A 204 -4.55 -1.10 -34.74
CA SER A 204 -4.80 -1.68 -36.06
C SER A 204 -4.34 -3.15 -36.11
N PRO A 205 -4.63 -3.90 -37.20
CA PRO A 205 -4.16 -5.27 -37.36
C PRO A 205 -2.62 -5.34 -37.42
N SER A 206 -1.98 -4.28 -37.91
CA SER A 206 -0.52 -4.12 -37.91
C SER A 206 0.06 -3.71 -36.55
N ARG A 207 -0.78 -3.68 -35.50
CA ARG A 207 -0.47 -3.21 -34.13
C ARG A 207 -0.06 -1.74 -34.05
N SER A 208 -0.40 -0.94 -35.06
CA SER A 208 -0.19 0.51 -35.02
C SER A 208 -1.32 1.19 -34.22
N PRO A 209 -1.02 2.16 -33.35
CA PRO A 209 -2.05 2.85 -32.57
C PRO A 209 -2.90 3.75 -33.46
N LEU A 210 -4.22 3.60 -33.35
CA LEU A 210 -5.19 4.47 -34.03
C LEU A 210 -5.49 5.70 -33.18
N LEU A 211 -5.84 6.79 -33.86
CA LEU A 211 -6.42 7.96 -33.20
C LEU A 211 -7.82 7.60 -32.70
N VAL A 212 -8.04 7.86 -31.42
CA VAL A 212 -9.34 7.67 -30.77
C VAL A 212 -9.78 8.98 -30.12
N ASP A 213 -11.08 9.23 -30.15
CA ASP A 213 -11.72 10.32 -29.43
C ASP A 213 -12.63 9.72 -28.36
N VAL A 214 -12.40 10.09 -27.10
CA VAL A 214 -13.13 9.56 -25.94
C VAL A 214 -14.01 10.66 -25.39
N ALA A 215 -15.32 10.50 -25.52
CA ALA A 215 -16.32 11.43 -25.01
C ALA A 215 -17.13 10.81 -23.87
N VAL A 216 -17.45 11.59 -22.85
CA VAL A 216 -18.31 11.16 -21.74
C VAL A 216 -19.77 11.15 -22.21
N GLN A 217 -20.44 10.01 -22.14
CA GLN A 217 -21.89 9.90 -22.43
C GLN A 217 -22.72 9.99 -21.14
N ALA A 218 -22.27 9.35 -20.07
CA ALA A 218 -22.89 9.36 -18.75
C ALA A 218 -21.81 9.27 -17.65
N SER A 219 -22.21 9.29 -16.38
CA SER A 219 -21.28 9.25 -15.24
C SER A 219 -20.34 8.03 -15.24
N ASP A 220 -20.80 6.89 -15.73
CA ASP A 220 -20.09 5.61 -15.77
C ASP A 220 -19.83 5.11 -17.20
N ARG A 221 -20.16 5.91 -18.23
CA ARG A 221 -20.17 5.46 -19.63
C ARG A 221 -19.50 6.46 -20.56
N TYR A 222 -18.56 5.95 -21.34
CA TYR A 222 -17.74 6.69 -22.30
C TYR A 222 -17.98 6.15 -23.70
N SER A 223 -18.09 7.01 -24.71
CA SER A 223 -18.07 6.63 -26.12
C SER A 223 -16.69 6.84 -26.70
N VAL A 224 -16.17 5.83 -27.40
CA VAL A 224 -14.88 5.85 -28.06
C VAL A 224 -15.09 5.82 -29.56
N LEU A 225 -14.76 6.90 -30.24
CA LEU A 225 -14.80 7.02 -31.69
C LEU A 225 -13.41 6.77 -32.27
N PHE A 226 -13.30 5.97 -33.31
CA PHE A 226 -12.04 5.70 -33.99
C PHE A 226 -12.27 5.49 -35.49
N THR A 227 -11.21 5.68 -36.29
CA THR A 227 -11.25 5.44 -37.74
C THR A 227 -10.21 4.38 -38.10
N PRO A 228 -10.60 3.16 -38.50
CA PRO A 228 -9.66 2.15 -38.95
C PRO A 228 -9.05 2.55 -40.28
N VAL A 229 -7.72 2.47 -40.36
CA VAL A 229 -6.96 2.85 -41.57
C VAL A 229 -6.48 1.64 -42.38
N ASP A 230 -6.45 0.46 -41.75
CA ASP A 230 -5.93 -0.78 -42.34
C ASP A 230 -6.99 -1.90 -42.30
N VAL A 231 -7.01 -2.73 -43.35
CA VAL A 231 -7.72 -4.03 -43.37
C VAL A 231 -6.74 -5.10 -42.87
N GLY A 232 -7.17 -6.02 -42.01
CA GLY A 232 -6.33 -7.13 -41.55
C GLY A 232 -6.02 -8.13 -42.67
N GLU A 233 -4.87 -8.81 -42.60
CA GLU A 233 -4.52 -9.87 -43.56
C GLU A 233 -5.51 -11.05 -43.48
N GLU A 234 -6.11 -11.40 -44.62
CA GLU A 234 -6.98 -12.56 -44.79
C GLU A 234 -6.15 -13.84 -44.84
N GLN A 235 -6.26 -14.73 -43.85
CA GLN A 235 -6.10 -16.16 -44.08
C GLN A 235 -7.20 -16.98 -43.38
N GLN A 236 -8.05 -17.56 -44.24
CA GLN A 236 -9.09 -18.57 -44.03
C GLN A 236 -10.52 -18.11 -43.64
N LEU A 237 -11.43 -18.36 -44.59
CA LEU A 237 -12.88 -18.38 -44.45
C LEU A 237 -13.31 -19.36 -43.33
N GLN A 238 -13.63 -18.83 -42.15
CA GLN A 238 -14.78 -19.18 -41.30
C GLN A 238 -14.60 -18.42 -39.98
N GLN A 239 -15.62 -17.64 -39.61
CA GLN A 239 -15.74 -16.90 -38.35
C GLN A 239 -14.97 -15.56 -38.28
N PHE A 240 -15.69 -14.46 -38.53
CA PHE A 240 -15.22 -13.09 -38.35
C PHE A 240 -14.76 -12.84 -36.91
N LEU A 241 -13.48 -12.53 -36.72
CA LEU A 241 -12.97 -11.75 -35.59
C LEU A 241 -11.87 -10.85 -36.16
N MET A 242 -12.20 -9.59 -36.46
CA MET A 242 -11.16 -8.55 -36.44
C MET A 242 -10.74 -8.42 -34.98
N ALA A 243 -9.73 -9.18 -34.58
CA ALA A 243 -9.07 -9.05 -33.29
C ALA A 243 -8.27 -7.74 -33.30
N MET A 244 -8.96 -6.60 -33.25
CA MET A 244 -8.35 -5.35 -32.82
C MET A 244 -8.23 -5.43 -31.30
N PRO A 245 -7.02 -5.56 -30.74
CA PRO A 245 -6.87 -5.55 -29.30
C PRO A 245 -7.21 -4.14 -28.82
N VAL A 246 -8.30 -4.03 -28.07
CA VAL A 246 -8.66 -2.82 -27.33
C VAL A 246 -7.98 -2.93 -25.98
N ILE A 247 -7.04 -2.02 -25.73
CA ILE A 247 -6.39 -1.90 -24.42
C ILE A 247 -7.09 -0.77 -23.69
N VAL A 248 -7.78 -1.09 -22.60
CA VAL A 248 -8.32 -0.10 -21.67
C VAL A 248 -7.42 -0.09 -20.44
N VAL A 249 -6.78 1.05 -20.20
CA VAL A 249 -5.95 1.29 -19.01
C VAL A 249 -6.69 2.31 -18.15
N MET A 250 -6.77 2.01 -16.86
CA MET A 250 -7.24 2.91 -15.80
C MET A 250 -6.03 3.36 -15.01
#